data_AF-A0AAV7GWB5-F1
#
_entry.id   AF-A0AAV7GWB5-F1
#
_cell.length_a   1.000
_cell.length_b   1.000
_cell.length_c   1.000
_cell.angle_alpha   90.00
_cell.angle_beta   90.00
_cell.angle_gamma   90.00
#
_symmetry.space_group_name_H-M   'P 1'
#
loop_
_entity.id
_entity.type
_entity.pdbx_description
1 polymer ?
#
loop_
_entity_poly.entity_id
_entity_poly.type
_entity_poly.pdbx_seq_one_letter_code
_entity_poly.pdbx_strand_id
1 'polypeptide(L)'
;MDRVKPSFLIPLLLIIVAGELIAVQNCSCAYIVSQEFFDELTCHANPNCDQGNGFYTRDAFLNAWQSYSSFTESPSINDSKREIAAFFANVSHETTCMCFKDQADKSNPYCDPNAQEYPCTPGNMYYGCGPLQISWNYNNGPAGQEIGFDGLNWPEAVSTDAIISFKTALVLDEKCAWHHWTRFRSHNSSYQWCR
;
A
#
# COMPACT_ATOMS: atom_id res chain seq x y z
N MET A 1 -10.71 -22.61 73.24
CA MET A 1 -10.60 -21.86 71.98
C MET A 1 -9.51 -22.55 71.17
N ASP A 2 -9.88 -23.56 70.38
CA ASP A 2 -8.99 -24.17 69.40
C ASP A 2 -9.82 -24.49 68.15
N ARG A 3 -9.28 -24.08 67.00
CA ARG A 3 -9.97 -23.90 65.72
C ARG A 3 -10.41 -25.23 65.10
N VAL A 4 -11.70 -25.35 64.83
CA VAL A 4 -12.22 -26.23 63.76
C VAL A 4 -11.75 -25.65 62.41
N LYS A 5 -10.90 -26.37 61.67
CA LYS A 5 -10.59 -26.05 60.27
C LYS A 5 -11.66 -26.71 59.38
N PRO A 6 -12.36 -25.98 58.50
CA PRO A 6 -13.31 -26.58 57.59
C PRO A 6 -12.57 -27.13 56.36
N SER A 7 -12.72 -28.43 56.12
CA SER A 7 -12.32 -29.09 54.88
C SER A 7 -13.39 -28.83 53.82
N PHE A 8 -13.21 -27.77 53.03
CA PHE A 8 -13.99 -27.57 51.80
C PHE A 8 -13.23 -28.21 50.64
N LEU A 9 -13.69 -29.40 50.23
CA LEU A 9 -13.35 -30.00 48.95
C LEU A 9 -14.02 -29.17 47.84
N ILE A 10 -13.25 -28.39 47.11
CA ILE A 10 -13.70 -27.75 45.87
C ILE A 10 -13.44 -28.77 44.75
N PRO A 11 -14.47 -29.29 44.05
CA PRO A 11 -14.23 -30.13 42.89
C PRO A 11 -13.61 -29.26 41.79
N LEU A 12 -12.41 -29.64 41.37
CA LEU A 12 -11.69 -29.05 40.25
C LEU A 12 -12.52 -29.27 38.98
N LEU A 13 -13.31 -28.26 38.61
CA LEU A 13 -14.00 -28.22 37.33
C LEU A 13 -12.90 -28.10 36.26
N LEU A 14 -12.57 -29.22 35.61
CA LEU A 14 -11.77 -29.23 34.39
C LEU A 14 -12.56 -28.49 33.32
N ILE A 15 -12.33 -27.18 33.20
CA ILE A 15 -12.73 -26.42 32.03
C ILE A 15 -11.86 -26.96 30.90
N ILE A 16 -12.36 -27.94 30.16
CA ILE A 16 -11.89 -28.22 28.81
C ILE A 16 -12.31 -26.99 28.02
N VAL A 17 -11.47 -25.96 28.01
CA VAL A 17 -11.50 -25.00 26.91
C VAL A 17 -11.07 -25.84 25.73
N ALA A 18 -12.03 -26.34 24.97
CA ALA A 18 -11.79 -26.70 23.59
C ALA A 18 -11.37 -25.38 22.94
N GLY A 19 -10.08 -25.08 23.06
CA GLY A 19 -9.44 -24.11 22.22
C GLY A 19 -9.69 -24.65 20.83
N GLU A 20 -10.61 -24.01 20.12
CA GLU A 20 -10.52 -23.98 18.68
C GLU A 20 -9.14 -23.40 18.41
N LEU A 21 -8.18 -24.30 18.24
CA LEU A 21 -6.94 -24.03 17.58
C LEU A 21 -7.33 -23.82 16.12
N ILE A 22 -7.99 -22.70 15.83
CA ILE A 22 -7.90 -22.13 14.50
C ILE A 22 -6.41 -21.83 14.39
N ALA A 23 -5.69 -22.73 13.72
CA ALA A 23 -4.44 -22.36 13.10
C ALA A 23 -4.82 -21.19 12.20
N VAL A 24 -4.67 -19.96 12.71
CA VAL A 24 -4.75 -18.76 11.90
C VAL A 24 -3.62 -18.93 10.92
N GLN A 25 -3.98 -19.41 9.73
CA GLN A 25 -3.04 -19.56 8.64
C GLN A 25 -2.69 -18.14 8.25
N ASN A 26 -1.65 -17.60 8.89
CA ASN A 26 -1.09 -16.28 8.66
C ASN A 26 -0.45 -16.31 7.26
N CYS A 27 -1.29 -16.27 6.23
CA CYS A 27 -0.85 -16.09 4.86
C CYS A 27 -0.35 -14.66 4.74
N SER A 28 0.97 -14.48 4.71
CA SER A 28 1.60 -13.18 4.49
C SER A 28 1.21 -12.60 3.13
N CYS A 29 1.35 -11.27 2.94
CA CYS A 29 1.19 -10.63 1.64
C CYS A 29 1.97 -11.36 0.53
N ALA A 30 3.21 -11.77 0.82
CA ALA A 30 4.05 -12.55 -0.10
C ALA A 30 3.45 -13.92 -0.51
N TYR A 31 2.59 -14.53 0.32
CA TYR A 31 1.90 -15.77 -0.01
C TYR A 31 0.68 -15.49 -0.89
N ILE A 32 -0.09 -14.44 -0.59
CA ILE A 32 -1.29 -14.07 -1.36
C ILE A 32 -0.89 -13.55 -2.74
N VAL A 33 0.10 -12.68 -2.80
CA VAL A 33 0.70 -12.16 -4.03
C VAL A 33 1.79 -13.14 -4.45
N SER A 34 1.41 -14.27 -5.05
CA SER A 34 2.36 -15.21 -5.66
C SER A 34 2.96 -14.62 -6.95
N GLN A 35 4.03 -15.23 -7.48
CA GLN A 35 4.59 -14.81 -8.77
C GLN A 35 3.55 -14.97 -9.88
N GLU A 36 2.90 -16.13 -9.94
CA GLU A 36 1.83 -16.41 -10.90
C GLU A 36 0.70 -15.38 -10.84
N PHE A 37 0.22 -15.05 -9.63
CA PHE A 37 -0.81 -14.03 -9.45
C PHE A 37 -0.33 -12.65 -9.92
N PHE A 38 0.91 -12.27 -9.60
CA PHE A 38 1.44 -10.97 -10.00
C PHE A 38 1.61 -10.86 -11.52
N ASP A 39 2.09 -11.92 -12.17
CA ASP A 39 2.25 -11.97 -13.62
C ASP A 39 0.87 -11.83 -14.32
N GLU A 40 -0.19 -12.44 -13.77
CA GLU A 40 -1.57 -12.29 -14.26
C GLU A 40 -2.12 -10.85 -14.18
N LEU A 41 -1.55 -9.97 -13.35
CA LEU A 41 -1.99 -8.57 -13.25
C LEU A 41 -1.50 -7.72 -14.42
N THR A 42 -0.41 -8.14 -15.07
CA THR A 42 0.22 -7.33 -16.12
C THR A 42 -0.38 -7.63 -17.48
N CYS A 43 -0.51 -6.61 -18.32
CA CYS A 43 -1.02 -6.77 -19.68
C CYS A 43 0.07 -7.30 -20.63
N HIS A 44 0.59 -8.51 -20.35
CA HIS A 44 1.60 -9.23 -21.14
C HIS A 44 1.25 -9.37 -22.63
N ALA A 45 -0.03 -9.30 -22.99
CA ALA A 45 -0.51 -9.48 -24.37
C ALA A 45 -0.47 -8.21 -25.23
N ASN A 46 -0.20 -7.02 -24.66
CA ASN A 46 -0.19 -5.78 -25.43
C ASN A 46 1.25 -5.44 -25.88
N PRO A 47 1.58 -5.58 -27.19
CA PRO A 47 2.91 -5.30 -27.70
C PRO A 47 3.30 -3.81 -27.64
N ASN A 48 2.38 -2.92 -27.25
CA ASN A 48 2.67 -1.49 -27.05
C ASN A 48 2.99 -1.17 -25.57
N CYS A 49 3.06 -2.16 -24.68
CA CYS A 49 3.36 -1.99 -23.27
C CYS A 49 4.84 -2.09 -22.93
N ASP A 50 5.66 -1.37 -23.70
CA ASP A 50 7.13 -1.42 -23.55
C ASP A 50 7.63 -0.61 -22.35
N GLN A 51 6.84 0.34 -21.82
CA GLN A 51 7.29 1.23 -20.74
C GLN A 51 7.28 0.56 -19.36
N GLY A 52 6.30 -0.30 -19.09
CA GLY A 52 6.18 -1.05 -17.84
C GLY A 52 6.89 -2.40 -17.85
N ASN A 53 7.27 -2.90 -19.02
CA ASN A 53 7.88 -4.22 -19.18
C ASN A 53 9.20 -4.32 -18.40
N GLY A 54 9.24 -5.22 -17.42
CA GLY A 54 10.40 -5.42 -16.54
C GLY A 54 10.59 -4.37 -15.44
N PHE A 55 9.80 -3.29 -15.40
CA PHE A 55 9.87 -2.30 -14.32
C PHE A 55 9.05 -2.74 -13.10
N TYR A 56 7.76 -3.05 -13.32
CA TYR A 56 6.91 -3.55 -12.26
C TYR A 56 7.20 -5.03 -12.03
N THR A 57 7.82 -5.33 -10.89
CA THR A 57 8.14 -6.70 -10.51
C THR A 57 7.53 -7.02 -9.15
N ARG A 58 7.17 -8.29 -8.96
CA ARG A 58 6.72 -8.79 -7.67
C ARG A 58 7.74 -8.52 -6.57
N ASP A 59 9.02 -8.70 -6.86
CA ASP A 59 10.09 -8.47 -5.89
C ASP A 59 10.16 -7.00 -5.47
N ALA A 60 10.02 -6.04 -6.40
CA ALA A 60 9.95 -4.63 -6.05
C ALA A 60 8.73 -4.33 -5.15
N PHE A 61 7.56 -4.89 -5.48
CA PHE A 61 6.37 -4.75 -4.65
C PHE A 61 6.57 -5.33 -3.23
N LEU A 62 7.13 -6.53 -3.10
CA LEU A 62 7.35 -7.15 -1.79
C LEU A 62 8.44 -6.44 -0.97
N ASN A 63 9.47 -5.89 -1.62
CA ASN A 63 10.46 -5.04 -0.94
C ASN A 63 9.83 -3.74 -0.44
N ALA A 64 8.96 -3.11 -1.22
CA ALA A 64 8.21 -1.94 -0.79
C ALA A 64 7.27 -2.27 0.39
N TRP A 65 6.50 -3.37 0.27
CA TRP A 65 5.55 -3.82 1.29
C TRP A 65 6.18 -4.04 2.67
N GLN A 66 7.45 -4.49 2.75
CA GLN A 66 8.14 -4.64 4.03
C GLN A 66 8.23 -3.35 4.84
N SER A 67 8.20 -2.18 4.20
CA SER A 67 8.18 -0.87 4.87
C SER A 67 6.77 -0.44 5.31
N TYR A 68 5.73 -1.10 4.78
CA TYR A 68 4.32 -0.78 4.98
C TYR A 68 3.52 -2.04 5.32
N SER A 69 4.01 -2.85 6.26
CA SER A 69 3.42 -4.15 6.59
C SER A 69 1.99 -4.07 7.16
N SER A 70 1.55 -2.86 7.53
CA SER A 70 0.18 -2.55 7.94
C SER A 70 -0.84 -2.74 6.80
N PHE A 71 -0.38 -2.57 5.55
CA PHE A 71 -1.06 -3.02 4.34
C PHE A 71 -1.18 -4.55 4.39
N THR A 72 -2.39 -5.09 4.34
CA THR A 72 -2.74 -6.53 4.51
C THR A 72 -2.65 -7.07 5.94
N GLU A 73 -2.46 -6.22 6.95
CA GLU A 73 -2.59 -6.60 8.35
C GLU A 73 -4.08 -6.57 8.76
N SER A 74 -4.84 -7.54 8.26
CA SER A 74 -6.27 -7.69 8.54
C SER A 74 -6.56 -8.89 9.45
N PRO A 75 -7.65 -8.86 10.25
CA PRO A 75 -8.03 -9.98 11.12
C PRO A 75 -8.38 -11.27 10.39
N SER A 76 -8.65 -11.19 9.07
CA SER A 76 -8.93 -12.34 8.22
C SER A 76 -8.11 -12.31 6.92
N ILE A 77 -7.78 -13.51 6.44
CA ILE A 77 -7.15 -13.69 5.12
C ILE A 77 -8.06 -13.18 3.98
N ASN A 78 -9.38 -13.25 4.13
CA ASN A 78 -10.32 -12.79 3.13
C ASN A 78 -10.29 -11.27 3.00
N ASP A 79 -10.15 -10.54 4.11
CA ASP A 79 -10.02 -9.09 4.08
C ASP A 79 -8.67 -8.67 3.50
N SER A 80 -7.59 -9.39 3.83
CA SER A 80 -6.27 -9.18 3.21
C SER A 80 -6.32 -9.38 1.70
N LYS A 81 -6.99 -10.43 1.21
CA LYS A 81 -7.21 -10.66 -0.22
C LYS A 81 -8.02 -9.54 -0.88
N ARG A 82 -9.03 -9.00 -0.19
CA ARG A 82 -9.84 -7.88 -0.70
C ARG A 82 -9.03 -6.59 -0.79
N GLU A 83 -8.21 -6.28 0.22
CA GLU A 83 -7.33 -5.12 0.23
C GLU A 83 -6.30 -5.21 -0.92
N ILE A 84 -5.64 -6.36 -1.09
CA ILE A 84 -4.72 -6.62 -2.21
C ILE A 84 -5.43 -6.48 -3.57
N ALA A 85 -6.62 -7.07 -3.71
CA ALA A 85 -7.38 -7.00 -4.96
C ALA A 85 -7.81 -5.56 -5.29
N ALA A 86 -8.25 -4.79 -4.29
CA ALA A 86 -8.63 -3.39 -4.48
C ALA A 86 -7.42 -2.52 -4.88
N PHE A 87 -6.29 -2.71 -4.20
CA PHE A 87 -5.05 -2.02 -4.54
C PHE A 87 -4.63 -2.30 -5.99
N PHE A 88 -4.52 -3.58 -6.38
CA PHE A 88 -4.08 -3.91 -7.73
C PHE A 88 -5.12 -3.60 -8.81
N ALA A 89 -6.42 -3.56 -8.48
CA ALA A 89 -7.44 -3.08 -9.40
C ALA A 89 -7.25 -1.59 -9.73
N ASN A 90 -6.99 -0.76 -8.70
CA ASN A 90 -6.66 0.65 -8.92
C ASN A 90 -5.35 0.80 -9.68
N VAL A 91 -4.30 0.06 -9.31
CA VAL A 91 -3.03 0.09 -10.05
C VAL A 91 -3.24 -0.26 -11.52
N SER A 92 -4.00 -1.32 -11.80
CA SER A 92 -4.32 -1.73 -13.16
C SER A 92 -5.09 -0.65 -13.92
N HIS A 93 -6.04 0.02 -13.29
CA HIS A 93 -6.77 1.13 -13.90
C HIS A 93 -5.85 2.30 -14.25
N GLU A 94 -5.04 2.78 -13.30
CA GLU A 94 -4.20 3.96 -13.48
C GLU A 94 -3.04 3.75 -14.46
N THR A 95 -2.51 2.52 -14.54
CA THR A 95 -1.33 2.20 -15.37
C THR A 95 -1.66 1.44 -16.65
N THR A 96 -2.95 1.14 -16.90
CA THR A 96 -3.38 0.19 -17.93
C THR A 96 -2.71 -1.18 -17.74
N CYS A 97 -3.03 -1.89 -16.65
CA CYS A 97 -2.44 -3.17 -16.25
C CYS A 97 -0.90 -3.17 -16.30
N MET A 98 -0.31 -2.20 -15.57
CA MET A 98 1.13 -2.02 -15.39
C MET A 98 1.89 -1.79 -16.71
N CYS A 99 1.22 -1.20 -17.70
CA CYS A 99 1.79 -0.87 -19.01
C CYS A 99 2.59 0.43 -19.00
N PHE A 100 2.12 1.43 -18.24
CA PHE A 100 2.69 2.77 -18.19
C PHE A 100 3.20 3.12 -16.80
N LYS A 101 4.39 3.75 -16.77
CA LYS A 101 4.99 4.27 -15.54
C LYS A 101 4.72 5.74 -15.34
N ASP A 102 4.65 6.48 -16.43
CA ASP A 102 4.32 7.89 -16.45
C ASP A 102 3.00 8.09 -17.17
N GLN A 103 2.25 9.12 -16.80
CA GLN A 103 1.12 9.57 -17.60
C GLN A 103 1.57 9.99 -19.00
N ALA A 104 0.69 9.79 -19.98
CA ALA A 104 1.01 10.04 -21.39
C ALA A 104 1.20 11.53 -21.70
N ASP A 105 0.31 12.41 -21.22
CA ASP A 105 0.41 13.85 -21.43
C ASP A 105 1.23 14.49 -20.30
N LYS A 106 2.41 15.03 -20.63
CA LYS A 106 3.33 15.67 -19.68
C LYS A 106 3.39 17.18 -19.84
N SER A 107 2.40 17.79 -20.50
CA SER A 107 2.38 19.22 -20.79
C SER A 107 2.07 20.09 -19.56
N ASN A 108 1.29 19.56 -18.62
CA ASN A 108 0.99 20.22 -17.35
C ASN A 108 2.10 19.90 -16.31
N PRO A 109 2.66 20.90 -15.61
CA PRO A 109 3.67 20.67 -14.58
C PRO A 109 3.12 20.05 -13.29
N TYR A 110 1.79 20.07 -13.07
CA TYR A 110 1.17 19.68 -11.80
C TYR A 110 1.85 20.39 -10.61
N CYS A 111 2.06 21.69 -10.76
CA CYS A 111 2.62 22.54 -9.73
C CYS A 111 1.50 23.43 -9.20
N ASP A 112 1.12 23.25 -7.94
CA ASP A 112 0.33 24.25 -7.22
C ASP A 112 1.28 25.23 -6.53
N PRO A 113 1.37 26.49 -7.00
CA PRO A 113 2.22 27.50 -6.39
C PRO A 113 1.73 27.94 -5.00
N ASN A 114 0.50 27.58 -4.60
CA ASN A 114 -0.04 27.92 -3.28
C ASN A 114 0.34 26.91 -2.19
N ALA A 115 0.88 25.74 -2.56
CA ALA A 115 1.36 24.74 -1.61
C ALA A 115 2.71 25.16 -1.00
N GLN A 116 2.67 26.09 -0.04
CA GLN A 116 3.87 26.71 0.55
C GLN A 116 4.81 25.73 1.25
N GLU A 117 4.27 24.64 1.81
CA GLU A 117 5.06 23.62 2.51
C GLU A 117 5.86 22.73 1.53
N TYR A 118 5.35 22.59 0.30
CA TYR A 118 5.93 21.74 -0.74
C TYR A 118 6.09 22.55 -2.04
N PRO A 119 6.98 23.56 -2.06
CA PRO A 119 7.11 24.46 -3.20
C PRO A 119 7.58 23.71 -4.44
N CYS A 120 7.14 24.17 -5.61
CA CYS A 120 7.58 23.61 -6.87
C CYS A 120 9.05 23.95 -7.13
N THR A 121 9.86 22.95 -7.47
CA THR A 121 11.23 23.15 -7.92
C THR A 121 11.23 23.63 -9.38
N PRO A 122 11.95 24.73 -9.72
CA PRO A 122 12.03 25.21 -11.10
C PRO A 122 12.51 24.12 -12.07
N GLY A 123 11.74 23.90 -13.16
CA GLY A 123 12.07 22.93 -14.19
C GLY A 123 11.60 21.49 -13.90
N ASN A 124 11.14 21.20 -12.68
CA ASN A 124 10.58 19.91 -12.34
C ASN A 124 9.09 19.81 -12.68
N MET A 125 8.67 18.59 -12.97
CA MET A 125 7.31 18.24 -13.35
C MET A 125 6.80 17.16 -12.40
N TYR A 126 5.57 17.31 -11.92
CA TYR A 126 4.93 16.40 -10.97
C TYR A 126 3.74 15.67 -11.60
N TYR A 127 3.85 15.34 -12.88
CA TYR A 127 2.83 14.56 -13.58
C TYR A 127 2.70 13.15 -12.98
N GLY A 128 1.61 12.45 -13.29
CA GLY A 128 1.35 11.10 -12.76
C GLY A 128 2.48 10.12 -13.00
N CYS A 129 2.99 9.52 -11.92
CA CYS A 129 4.04 8.50 -11.95
C CYS A 129 3.70 7.28 -11.07
N GLY A 130 4.16 6.09 -11.47
CA GLY A 130 4.06 4.87 -10.69
C GLY A 130 2.66 4.23 -10.64
N PRO A 131 2.46 3.22 -9.76
CA PRO A 131 1.28 2.37 -9.77
C PRO A 131 -0.04 3.09 -9.54
N LEU A 132 -0.06 4.12 -8.68
CA LEU A 132 -1.26 4.93 -8.43
C LEU A 132 -1.13 6.36 -9.00
N GLN A 133 -0.23 6.55 -9.98
CA GLN A 133 -0.04 7.81 -10.71
C GLN A 133 0.05 9.04 -9.79
N ILE A 134 0.96 8.99 -8.80
CA ILE A 134 1.18 10.13 -7.88
C ILE A 134 1.48 11.38 -8.70
N SER A 135 0.70 12.42 -8.44
CA SER A 135 0.76 13.70 -9.16
C SER A 135 0.79 14.84 -8.16
N TRP A 136 1.26 16.01 -8.59
CA TRP A 136 1.38 17.24 -7.79
C TRP A 136 2.55 17.33 -6.83
N ASN A 137 3.11 18.54 -6.70
CA ASN A 137 4.18 18.88 -5.75
C ASN A 137 3.78 18.59 -4.29
N TYR A 138 2.54 18.91 -3.92
CA TYR A 138 2.03 18.69 -2.56
C TYR A 138 1.82 17.21 -2.20
N ASN A 139 1.83 16.30 -3.17
CA ASN A 139 1.85 14.86 -2.90
C ASN A 139 3.27 14.31 -2.97
N ASN A 140 4.06 14.72 -3.96
CA ASN A 140 5.43 14.22 -4.13
C ASN A 140 6.33 14.61 -2.96
N GLY A 141 6.24 15.84 -2.46
CA GLY A 141 7.06 16.31 -1.34
C GLY A 141 6.92 15.46 -0.07
N PRO A 142 5.72 15.31 0.50
CA PRO A 142 5.55 14.53 1.71
C PRO A 142 5.70 13.02 1.48
N ALA A 143 5.37 12.48 0.30
CA ALA A 143 5.67 11.08 -0.02
C ALA A 143 7.19 10.83 -0.03
N GLY A 144 7.95 11.78 -0.59
CA GLY A 144 9.41 11.78 -0.55
C GLY A 144 9.96 11.73 0.87
N GLN A 145 9.46 12.59 1.75
CA GLN A 145 9.87 12.63 3.16
C GLN A 145 9.61 11.31 3.88
N GLU A 146 8.45 10.69 3.66
CA GLU A 146 8.09 9.42 4.30
C GLU A 146 8.92 8.24 3.79
N ILE A 147 9.21 8.22 2.48
CA ILE A 147 9.93 7.12 1.82
C ILE A 147 11.45 7.26 1.96
N GLY A 148 11.94 8.48 2.12
CA GLY A 148 13.37 8.81 2.19
C GLY A 148 14.00 9.19 0.84
N PHE A 149 13.25 9.82 -0.06
CA PHE A 149 13.78 10.42 -1.30
C PHE A 149 13.33 11.88 -1.47
N ASP A 150 14.01 12.64 -2.32
CA ASP A 150 13.66 14.04 -2.57
C ASP A 150 12.55 14.14 -3.63
N GLY A 151 11.29 14.07 -3.19
CA GLY A 151 10.15 14.14 -4.11
C GLY A 151 9.95 15.50 -4.79
N LEU A 152 10.58 16.59 -4.32
CA LEU A 152 10.46 17.90 -4.95
C LEU A 152 11.54 18.11 -6.01
N ASN A 153 12.78 17.71 -5.72
CA ASN A 153 13.92 17.89 -6.63
C ASN A 153 14.17 16.70 -7.56
N TRP A 154 13.66 15.51 -7.22
CA TRP A 154 13.83 14.27 -7.99
C TRP A 154 12.50 13.47 -8.12
N PRO A 155 11.42 14.08 -8.64
CA PRO A 155 10.12 13.40 -8.77
C PRO A 155 10.15 12.19 -9.72
N GLU A 156 11.06 12.17 -10.70
CA GLU A 156 11.23 11.05 -11.63
C GLU A 156 11.78 9.77 -10.97
N ALA A 157 12.20 9.84 -9.69
CA ALA A 157 12.52 8.65 -8.90
C ALA A 157 11.37 7.63 -8.95
N VAL A 158 10.12 8.11 -8.94
CA VAL A 158 8.92 7.26 -8.92
C VAL A 158 8.78 6.40 -10.18
N SER A 159 9.30 6.82 -11.33
CA SER A 159 9.25 6.05 -12.57
C SER A 159 10.59 5.44 -13.01
N THR A 160 11.63 5.63 -12.19
CA THR A 160 12.98 5.10 -12.43
C THR A 160 13.41 4.03 -11.41
N ASP A 161 12.89 4.07 -10.18
CA ASP A 161 13.11 3.06 -9.15
C ASP A 161 11.78 2.35 -8.80
N ALA A 162 11.69 1.06 -9.10
CA ALA A 162 10.47 0.28 -8.91
C ALA A 162 10.07 0.12 -7.43
N ILE A 163 11.04 0.12 -6.51
CA ILE A 163 10.77 0.04 -5.06
C ILE A 163 10.18 1.36 -4.60
N ILE A 164 10.79 2.50 -4.97
CA ILE A 164 10.22 3.84 -4.69
C ILE A 164 8.81 3.94 -5.29
N SER A 165 8.64 3.47 -6.52
CA SER A 165 7.34 3.42 -7.21
C SER A 165 6.26 2.72 -6.38
N PHE A 166 6.51 1.48 -5.93
CA PHE A 166 5.53 0.76 -5.11
C PHE A 166 5.36 1.37 -3.71
N LYS A 167 6.43 1.90 -3.11
CA LYS A 167 6.30 2.62 -1.83
C LYS A 167 5.38 3.83 -1.96
N THR A 168 5.51 4.63 -3.03
CA THR A 168 4.59 5.77 -3.24
C THR A 168 3.14 5.33 -3.37
N ALA A 169 2.88 4.20 -4.04
CA ALA A 169 1.53 3.65 -4.17
C ALA A 169 0.96 3.17 -2.82
N LEU A 170 1.78 2.52 -1.99
CA LEU A 170 1.36 2.07 -0.65
C LEU A 170 1.09 3.26 0.29
N VAL A 171 1.94 4.28 0.24
CA VAL A 171 1.73 5.56 0.97
C VAL A 171 0.41 6.20 0.56
N LEU A 172 0.14 6.28 -0.75
CA LEU A 172 -1.11 6.81 -1.25
C LEU A 172 -2.29 5.94 -0.82
N ASP A 173 -2.22 4.61 -0.94
CA ASP A 173 -3.31 3.71 -0.53
C ASP A 173 -3.67 3.87 0.96
N GLU A 174 -2.67 3.91 1.84
CA GLU A 174 -2.87 4.10 3.27
C GLU A 174 -3.47 5.48 3.60
N LYS A 175 -3.03 6.54 2.91
CA LYS A 175 -3.50 7.92 3.16
C LYS A 175 -4.82 8.25 2.46
N CYS A 176 -5.12 7.58 1.36
CA CYS A 176 -6.26 7.85 0.50
C CYS A 176 -7.40 6.87 0.57
N ALA A 177 -7.22 5.72 1.24
CA ALA A 177 -8.20 4.65 1.47
C ALA A 177 -9.60 5.04 0.99
N TRP A 178 -9.81 4.81 -0.32
CA TRP A 178 -10.94 5.32 -1.08
C TRP A 178 -12.24 4.98 -0.35
N HIS A 179 -12.95 6.01 0.11
CA HIS A 179 -14.24 5.97 0.81
C HIS A 179 -14.70 4.57 1.30
N HIS A 180 -14.46 4.29 2.59
CA HIS A 180 -15.33 3.53 3.49
C HIS A 180 -15.59 2.02 3.29
N TRP A 181 -14.93 1.30 2.37
CA TRP A 181 -15.27 -0.13 2.21
C TRP A 181 -14.45 -1.16 2.97
N THR A 182 -13.29 -0.86 3.58
CA THR A 182 -12.51 -1.89 4.29
C THR A 182 -11.76 -1.50 5.57
N ARG A 183 -11.75 -0.24 6.06
CA ARG A 183 -11.05 0.05 7.33
C ARG A 183 -11.66 1.17 8.18
N PHE A 184 -12.08 0.84 9.39
CA PHE A 184 -12.30 1.77 10.51
C PHE A 184 -10.95 2.13 11.16
N ARG A 185 -10.12 2.94 10.48
CA ARG A 185 -9.06 3.68 11.18
C ARG A 185 -9.45 5.14 11.21
N SER A 186 -9.97 5.59 12.36
CA SER A 186 -9.83 6.98 12.72
C SER A 186 -8.34 7.24 12.92
N HIS A 187 -7.84 8.31 12.33
CA HIS A 187 -7.06 9.37 12.98
C HIS A 187 -6.57 10.32 11.88
N ASN A 188 -7.14 11.53 11.88
CA ASN A 188 -6.55 12.77 11.35
C ASN A 188 -5.74 12.64 10.04
N SER A 189 -6.42 12.54 8.89
CA SER A 189 -5.77 12.80 7.60
C SER A 189 -6.07 14.23 7.18
N SER A 190 -5.18 15.17 7.55
CA SER A 190 -5.18 16.61 7.23
C SER A 190 -4.88 16.91 5.75
N TYR A 191 -5.18 15.98 4.87
CA TYR A 191 -4.21 15.59 3.87
C TYR A 191 -4.95 15.44 2.53
N GLN A 192 -4.67 16.36 1.61
CA GLN A 192 -5.41 16.61 0.36
C GLN A 192 -4.93 15.69 -0.79
N TRP A 193 -4.72 14.40 -0.51
CA TRP A 193 -3.96 13.48 -1.37
C TRP A 193 -4.78 12.81 -2.47
N CYS A 194 -6.10 12.85 -2.35
CA CYS A 194 -6.97 11.93 -3.07
C CYS A 194 -7.73 12.70 -4.14
N ARG A 195 -7.05 12.81 -5.28
CA ARG A 195 -7.31 13.66 -6.47
C ARG A 195 -6.89 15.11 -6.34
#